data_AF-A0AA96YPL8-F1
#
_entry.id   AF-A0AA96YPL8-F1
#
_cell.length_a   1.000
_cell.length_b   1.000
_cell.length_c   1.000
_cell.angle_alpha   90.00
_cell.angle_beta   90.00
_cell.angle_gamma   90.00
#
_symmetry.space_group_name_H-M   'P 1'
#
loop_
_entity.id
_entity.type
_entity.pdbx_description
1 polymer ?
#
loop_
_entity_poly.entity_id
_entity_poly.type
_entity_poly.pdbx_seq_one_letter_code
_entity_poly.pdbx_strand_id
1 'polypeptide(L)'
;MPRFQPYTLQMQISRMFQDGQGFFATTKVQDWLRERNENPDDYEISFRQYPAPPESGLVMMTDVELRRKDGQPVDEWLQQEVNRHG
;
A
#
# COMPACT_ATOMS: atom_id res chain seq x y z
N MET A 1 -14.65 23.11 8.59
CA MET A 1 -14.69 21.70 9.03
C MET A 1 -13.69 20.93 8.19
N PRO A 2 -12.65 20.29 8.75
CA PRO A 2 -11.64 19.62 7.96
C PRO A 2 -12.26 18.36 7.38
N ARG A 3 -12.26 18.25 6.05
CA ARG A 3 -12.66 17.05 5.32
C ARG A 3 -11.57 16.01 5.61
N PHE A 4 -11.77 15.18 6.64
CA PHE A 4 -11.01 13.95 6.84
C PHE A 4 -11.33 13.04 5.65
N GLN A 5 -10.63 13.23 4.53
CA GLN A 5 -10.47 12.16 3.57
C GLN A 5 -9.62 11.12 4.29
N PRO A 6 -10.12 9.91 4.57
CA PRO A 6 -9.28 8.86 5.13
C PRO A 6 -8.15 8.66 4.11
N TYR A 7 -6.95 9.14 4.43
CA TYR A 7 -5.79 8.97 3.57
C TYR A 7 -5.68 7.48 3.29
N THR A 8 -5.90 7.08 2.04
CA THR A 8 -5.84 5.67 1.68
C THR A 8 -4.45 5.14 2.01
N LEU A 9 -4.35 3.83 2.28
CA LEU A 9 -3.08 3.20 2.65
C LEU A 9 -1.97 3.63 1.69
N GLN A 10 -2.25 3.60 0.40
CA GLN A 10 -1.32 3.96 -0.66
C GLN A 10 -0.83 5.41 -0.63
N MET A 11 -1.67 6.39 -0.26
CA MET A 11 -1.22 7.77 -0.07
C MET A 11 -0.25 7.86 1.12
N GLN A 12 -0.54 7.13 2.21
CA GLN A 12 0.35 7.08 3.37
C GLN A 12 1.70 6.44 2.99
N ILE A 13 1.67 5.31 2.26
CA ILE A 13 2.85 4.60 1.78
C ILE A 13 3.67 5.51 0.84
N SER A 14 3.03 6.12 -0.16
CA SER A 14 3.71 7.01 -1.11
C SER A 14 4.39 8.17 -0.40
N ARG A 15 3.71 8.78 0.58
CA ARG A 15 4.29 9.85 1.39
C ARG A 15 5.45 9.37 2.26
N MET A 16 5.35 8.18 2.87
CA MET A 16 6.46 7.58 3.61
C MET A 16 7.69 7.37 2.73
N PHE A 17 7.52 6.91 1.49
CA PHE A 17 8.64 6.77 0.55
C PHE A 17 9.25 8.13 0.18
N GLN A 18 8.43 9.17 -0.03
CA GLN A 18 8.92 10.54 -0.28
C GLN A 18 9.68 11.15 0.90
N ASP A 19 9.23 10.88 2.14
CA ASP A 19 9.89 11.33 3.37
C ASP A 19 11.08 10.44 3.78
N GLY A 20 11.44 9.42 2.98
CA GLY A 20 12.53 8.49 3.27
C GLY A 20 12.22 7.45 4.37
N GLN A 21 10.95 7.36 4.78
CA GLN A 21 10.43 6.42 5.78
C GLN A 21 9.88 5.13 5.16
N GLY A 22 10.25 4.80 3.92
CA GLY A 22 9.79 3.61 3.20
C GLY A 22 10.04 2.29 3.95
N PHE A 23 10.98 2.24 4.90
CA PHE A 23 11.19 1.08 5.77
C PHE A 23 9.95 0.70 6.60
N PHE A 24 9.18 1.68 7.07
CA PHE A 24 7.97 1.46 7.85
C PHE A 24 6.74 1.13 6.99
N ALA A 25 6.86 1.30 5.66
CA ALA A 25 5.79 0.98 4.73
C ALA A 25 5.40 -0.50 4.81
N THR A 26 6.39 -1.40 4.96
CA THR A 26 6.14 -2.83 5.15
C THR A 26 5.27 -3.08 6.37
N THR A 27 5.63 -2.50 7.52
CA THR A 27 4.86 -2.66 8.76
C THR A 27 3.43 -2.12 8.62
N LYS A 28 3.25 -1.02 7.87
CA LYS A 28 1.92 -0.48 7.57
C LYS A 28 1.05 -1.44 6.76
N VAL A 29 1.62 -2.06 5.73
CA VAL A 29 0.91 -3.05 4.92
C VAL A 29 0.59 -4.30 5.77
N GLN A 30 1.53 -4.73 6.63
CA GLN A 30 1.30 -5.85 7.54
C GLN A 30 0.14 -5.59 8.53
N ASP A 31 0.08 -4.38 9.08
CA ASP A 31 -1.01 -3.96 9.96
C ASP A 31 -2.35 -3.96 9.23
N TRP A 32 -2.38 -3.40 8.02
CA TRP A 32 -3.55 -3.37 7.15
C TRP A 32 -4.07 -4.77 6.76
N LEU A 33 -3.16 -5.73 6.57
CA LEU A 33 -3.51 -7.15 6.36
C LEU A 33 -4.17 -7.73 7.61
N ARG A 34 -3.58 -7.51 8.80
CA ARG A 34 -4.14 -7.98 10.07
C ARG A 34 -5.53 -7.42 10.34
N GLU A 35 -5.78 -6.16 10.01
CA GLU A 35 -7.11 -5.53 10.13
C GLU A 35 -8.18 -6.27 9.29
N ARG A 36 -7.77 -6.97 8.23
CA ARG A 36 -8.62 -7.75 7.33
C ARG A 36 -8.66 -9.23 7.64
N ASN A 37 -8.14 -9.63 8.81
CA ASN A 37 -8.00 -11.03 9.22
C ASN A 37 -7.01 -11.84 8.37
N GLU A 38 -6.13 -11.17 7.62
CA GLU A 38 -5.08 -11.79 6.83
C GLU A 38 -3.80 -11.92 7.65
N ASN A 39 -3.08 -13.02 7.46
CA ASN A 39 -1.79 -13.20 8.13
C ASN A 39 -0.67 -12.61 7.27
N PRO A 40 -0.01 -11.53 7.72
CA PRO A 40 1.05 -10.88 6.94
C PRO A 40 2.27 -11.77 6.68
N ASP A 41 2.48 -12.83 7.47
CA ASP A 41 3.60 -13.75 7.22
C ASP A 41 3.36 -14.63 5.99
N ASP A 42 2.11 -14.81 5.54
CA ASP A 42 1.79 -15.55 4.32
C ASP A 42 2.06 -14.73 3.04
N TYR A 43 2.38 -13.44 3.18
CA TYR A 43 2.58 -12.52 2.06
C TYR A 43 4.01 -11.96 2.04
N GLU A 44 4.57 -11.92 0.83
CA GLU A 44 5.72 -11.10 0.47
C GLU A 44 5.20 -9.75 -0.02
N ILE A 45 5.68 -8.68 0.63
CA ILE A 45 5.27 -7.30 0.37
C ILE A 45 6.40 -6.61 -0.36
N SER A 46 6.13 -6.19 -1.60
CA SER A 46 7.06 -5.43 -2.44
C SER A 46 6.50 -4.06 -2.76
N PHE A 47 7.37 -3.07 -2.94
CA PHE A 47 6.97 -1.71 -3.24
C PHE A 47 7.52 -1.29 -4.60
N ARG A 48 6.64 -0.84 -5.48
CA ARG A 48 7.02 -0.36 -6.82
C ARG A 48 6.77 1.13 -6.92
N GLN A 49 7.86 1.89 -7.01
CA GLN A 49 7.80 3.34 -7.19
C GLN A 49 7.72 3.69 -8.67
N TYR A 50 6.80 4.59 -9.03
CA TYR A 50 6.64 5.12 -10.38
C TYR A 50 6.18 6.58 -10.33
N PRO A 51 6.41 7.37 -11.39
CA PRO A 51 5.93 8.75 -11.44
C PRO A 51 4.40 8.78 -11.27
N ALA A 52 3.92 9.54 -10.30
CA ALA A 52 2.49 9.65 -10.07
C ALA A 52 1.81 10.37 -11.25
N PRO A 53 0.57 10.02 -11.60
CA PRO A 53 -0.18 10.77 -12.59
C PRO A 53 -0.43 12.21 -12.08
N PRO A 54 -0.54 13.19 -12.99
CA PRO A 54 -0.63 14.61 -12.64
C PRO A 54 -1.87 14.96 -11.77
N GLU A 55 -2.88 14.09 -11.73
CA GLU A 55 -4.11 14.27 -10.96
C GLU A 55 -3.99 13.84 -9.48
N SER A 56 -2.92 13.14 -9.10
CA SER A 56 -2.76 12.59 -7.73
C SER A 56 -2.16 13.56 -6.72
N GLY A 57 -1.61 14.70 -7.15
CA GLY A 57 -0.96 15.68 -6.26
C GLY A 57 0.34 15.19 -5.58
N LEU A 58 0.82 14.00 -5.95
CA LEU A 58 2.09 13.41 -5.52
C LEU A 58 3.10 13.49 -6.68
N VAL A 59 4.40 13.49 -6.37
CA VAL A 59 5.46 13.45 -7.40
C VAL A 59 5.78 12.00 -7.79
N MET A 60 5.77 11.11 -6.79
CA MET A 60 5.99 9.68 -6.96
C MET A 60 4.86 8.92 -6.28
N MET A 61 4.38 7.88 -6.95
CA MET A 61 3.40 6.94 -6.44
C MET A 61 4.10 5.63 -6.10
N THR A 62 3.67 4.99 -5.02
CA THR A 62 4.18 3.68 -4.61
C THR A 62 3.06 2.68 -4.63
N ASP A 63 3.13 1.72 -5.55
CA ASP A 63 2.27 0.54 -5.53
C ASP A 63 2.79 -0.48 -4.54
N VAL A 64 1.86 -1.13 -3.87
CA VAL A 64 2.10 -2.27 -3.00
C VAL A 64 1.78 -3.53 -3.79
N GLU A 65 2.78 -4.37 -4.01
CA GLU A 65 2.63 -5.68 -4.62
C GLU A 65 2.63 -6.75 -3.52
N LEU A 66 1.53 -7.48 -3.42
CA LEU A 66 1.36 -8.58 -2.48
C LEU A 66 1.53 -9.89 -3.23
N ARG A 67 2.40 -10.77 -2.73
CA ARG A 67 2.62 -12.10 -3.31
C ARG A 67 2.53 -13.15 -2.23
N ARG A 68 1.68 -14.17 -2.39
CA ARG A 68 1.61 -15.24 -1.39
C ARG A 68 2.89 -16.09 -1.41
N LYS A 69 3.43 -16.37 -0.23
CA LYS A 69 4.61 -17.23 -0.06
C LYS A 69 4.32 -18.69 -0.42
N ASP A 70 3.07 -19.13 -0.29
CA ASP A 70 2.61 -20.46 -0.71
C ASP A 70 2.67 -20.70 -2.23
N GLY A 71 3.01 -19.68 -3.04
CA GLY A 71 3.03 -19.77 -4.51
C GLY A 71 1.64 -19.64 -5.16
N GLN A 72 0.59 -19.49 -4.34
CA GLN A 72 -0.75 -19.16 -4.82
C GLN A 72 -0.84 -17.69 -5.29
N PRO A 73 -1.73 -17.36 -6.23
CA PRO A 73 -2.01 -15.97 -6.55
C PRO A 73 -2.58 -15.25 -5.32
N VAL A 74 -2.23 -13.98 -5.15
CA VAL A 74 -2.94 -13.11 -4.19
C VAL A 74 -4.36 -12.87 -4.70
N ASP A 75 -5.31 -12.74 -3.78
CA ASP A 75 -6.66 -12.36 -4.14
C ASP A 75 -6.68 -10.98 -4.81
N GLU A 76 -7.32 -10.88 -5.97
CA GLU A 76 -7.37 -9.65 -6.77
C GLU A 76 -8.01 -8.49 -5.99
N TRP A 77 -9.04 -8.77 -5.18
CA TRP A 77 -9.69 -7.75 -4.35
C TRP A 77 -8.71 -7.16 -3.33
N LEU A 78 -7.79 -7.96 -2.82
CA LEU A 78 -6.83 -7.61 -1.78
C LEU A 78 -5.71 -6.74 -2.38
N GLN A 79 -5.23 -7.13 -3.56
CA GLN A 79 -4.30 -6.35 -4.39
C GLN A 79 -4.91 -5.02 -4.88
N GLN A 80 -6.22 -4.96 -5.14
CA GLN A 80 -6.90 -3.73 -5.52
C GLN A 80 -7.15 -2.82 -4.31
N GLU A 81 -7.57 -3.38 -3.16
CA GLU A 81 -7.88 -2.59 -1.97
C GLU A 81 -6.60 -1.98 -1.36
N VAL A 82 -5.46 -2.69 -1.41
CA VAL A 82 -4.17 -2.17 -0.90
C VAL A 82 -3.68 -0.98 -1.73
N ASN A 83 -4.01 -0.94 -3.03
CA ASN A 83 -3.69 0.14 -3.98
C ASN A 83 -4.89 1.05 -4.29
N ARG A 84 -5.86 1.12 -3.39
CA ARG A 84 -7.04 1.95 -3.62
C ARG A 84 -6.69 3.43 -3.49
N HIS A 85 -6.91 4.16 -4.57
CA HIS A 85 -7.03 5.61 -4.60
C HIS A 85 -8.49 5.97 -4.34
N GLY A 86 -8.76 6.74 -3.29
CA GLY A 86 -10.12 7.14 -2.93
C GLY A 86 -10.75 8.11 -3.92
#